data_AF-X0PKP5-F1
#
_entry.id   AF-X0PKP5-F1
#
_cell.length_a   1.000
_cell.length_b   1.000
_cell.length_c   1.000
_cell.angle_alpha   90.00
_cell.angle_beta   90.00
_cell.angle_gamma   90.00
#
_symmetry.space_group_name_H-M   'P 1'
#
loop_
_entity.id
_entity.type
_entity.pdbx_description
1 polymer ?
#
loop_
_entity_poly.entity_id
_entity_poly.type
_entity_poly.pdbx_seq_one_letter_code
_entity_poly.pdbx_strand_id
1 'polypeptide(L)'
;MQTKKHLSKPQIAGWIIWWVVTILIGLALGTLLWQGADSAAVQIGTTVFGGLYIIQQIIMIFCLKLLHKNNNYVWPVVTIVIGVLGSILYLIPGIWALLINNSARNNQRNPITH
;
A
#
# COMPACT_ATOMS: atom_id res chain seq x y z
N MET A 1 -17.26 19.70 16.02
CA MET A 1 -17.63 18.30 15.70
C MET A 1 -16.73 17.80 14.59
N GLN A 2 -15.74 16.96 14.89
CA GLN A 2 -14.92 16.32 13.85
C GLN A 2 -15.74 15.18 13.24
N THR A 3 -16.21 15.38 12.00
CA THR A 3 -16.87 14.34 11.22
C THR A 3 -15.87 13.18 11.05
N LYS A 4 -16.18 12.02 11.64
CA LYS A 4 -15.38 10.81 11.48
C LYS A 4 -15.30 10.52 9.98
N LYS A 5 -14.12 10.72 9.40
CA LYS A 5 -13.89 10.49 7.97
C LYS A 5 -14.06 8.99 7.73
N HIS A 6 -15.21 8.59 7.20
CA HIS A 6 -15.50 7.18 6.92
C HIS A 6 -14.50 6.69 5.87
N LEU A 7 -13.61 5.77 6.29
CA LEU A 7 -12.68 5.11 5.37
C LEU A 7 -13.50 4.27 4.38
N SER A 8 -13.15 4.38 3.11
CA SER A 8 -13.74 3.51 2.07
C SER A 8 -13.32 2.05 2.28
N LYS A 9 -14.18 1.10 1.86
CA LYS A 9 -13.90 -0.35 1.97
C LYS A 9 -12.51 -0.75 1.43
N PRO A 10 -12.02 -0.23 0.29
CA PRO A 10 -10.68 -0.56 -0.21
C PRO A 10 -9.55 0.03 0.63
N GLN A 11 -9.77 1.19 1.27
CA GLN A 11 -8.79 1.72 2.21
C GLN A 11 -8.67 0.84 3.44
N ILE A 12 -9.78 0.32 3.97
CA ILE A 12 -9.77 -0.61 5.10
C ILE A 12 -9.00 -1.89 4.72
N ALA A 13 -9.30 -2.48 3.56
CA ALA A 13 -8.56 -3.65 3.05
C ALA A 13 -7.07 -3.35 2.89
N GLY A 14 -6.73 -2.18 2.35
CA GLY A 14 -5.35 -1.76 2.19
C GLY A 14 -4.61 -1.58 3.53
N TRP A 15 -5.27 -1.03 4.56
CA TRP A 15 -4.70 -0.93 5.90
C TRP A 15 -4.48 -2.29 6.57
N ILE A 16 -5.39 -3.24 6.38
CA ILE A 16 -5.22 -4.61 6.88
C ILE A 16 -4.00 -5.25 6.22
N ILE A 17 -3.91 -5.21 4.89
CA ILE A 17 -2.79 -5.77 4.14
C ILE A 17 -1.48 -5.08 4.53
N TRP A 18 -1.51 -3.76 4.71
CA TRP A 18 -0.36 -3.00 5.16
C TRP A 18 0.16 -3.50 6.50
N TRP A 19 -0.72 -3.69 7.50
CA TRP A 19 -0.30 -4.22 8.81
C TRP A 19 0.24 -5.65 8.71
N VAL A 20 -0.40 -6.52 7.93
CA VAL A 20 0.04 -7.91 7.73
C VAL A 20 1.45 -7.95 7.14
N VAL A 21 1.68 -7.21 6.04
CA VAL A 21 3.01 -7.14 5.40
C VAL A 21 4.03 -6.51 6.36
N THR A 22 3.64 -5.43 7.05
CA THR A 22 4.49 -4.73 8.02
C THR A 22 5.01 -5.67 9.11
N ILE A 23 4.12 -6.44 9.72
CA ILE A 23 4.45 -7.36 10.80
C ILE A 23 5.29 -8.53 10.27
N LEU A 24 4.90 -9.15 9.15
CA LEU A 24 5.60 -10.32 8.61
C LEU A 24 7.05 -10.00 8.22
N ILE A 25 7.25 -8.97 7.39
CA ILE A 25 8.59 -8.60 6.94
C ILE A 25 9.37 -7.92 8.08
N GLY A 26 8.69 -7.15 8.93
CA GLY A 26 9.31 -6.53 10.10
C GLY A 26 9.86 -7.56 11.09
N LEU A 27 9.11 -8.64 11.35
CA LEU A 27 9.60 -9.75 12.18
C LEU A 27 10.74 -10.50 11.50
N ALA A 28 10.63 -10.79 10.20
CA ALA A 28 11.70 -11.46 9.45
C ALA A 28 13.02 -10.66 9.49
N LEU A 29 12.97 -9.35 9.17
CA LEU A 29 14.13 -8.47 9.26
C LEU A 29 14.63 -8.31 10.70
N GLY A 30 13.72 -8.18 11.66
CA GLY A 30 14.07 -8.08 13.08
C GLY A 30 14.83 -9.30 13.59
N THR A 31 14.40 -10.51 13.21
CA THR A 31 15.10 -11.75 13.57
C THR A 31 16.49 -11.85 12.93
N LEU A 32 16.63 -11.48 11.66
CA LEU A 32 17.93 -11.44 10.97
C LEU A 32 18.90 -10.44 11.61
N LEU A 33 18.42 -9.27 12.00
CA LEU A 33 19.24 -8.27 12.68
C LEU A 33 19.58 -8.68 14.12
N TRP A 34 18.66 -9.34 14.83
CA TRP A 34 18.87 -9.80 16.20
C TRP A 34 19.88 -10.94 16.30
N GLN A 35 19.80 -11.91 15.38
CA GLN A 35 20.74 -13.03 15.35
C GLN A 35 22.15 -12.58 14.93
N GLY A 36 22.25 -11.45 14.21
CA GLY A 36 23.48 -11.02 13.59
C GLY A 36 23.82 -11.91 12.39
N ALA A 37 24.45 -11.32 11.38
CA ALA A 37 24.92 -12.08 10.23
C ALA A 37 26.43 -12.31 10.34
N ASP A 38 26.88 -13.55 10.13
CA ASP A 38 28.30 -13.91 10.16
C ASP A 38 29.10 -13.28 8.99
N SER A 39 28.39 -12.87 7.93
CA SER A 39 28.97 -12.26 6.74
C SER A 39 28.66 -10.77 6.65
N ALA A 40 29.70 -9.96 6.45
CA ALA A 40 29.57 -8.53 6.19
C ALA A 40 28.68 -8.24 4.98
N ALA A 41 28.70 -9.09 3.94
CA ALA A 41 27.83 -8.94 2.77
C ALA A 41 26.35 -9.12 3.13
N VAL A 42 26.03 -10.08 4.00
CA VAL A 42 24.66 -10.30 4.49
C VAL A 42 24.22 -9.16 5.40
N GLN A 43 25.12 -8.64 6.23
CA GLN A 43 24.82 -7.51 7.12
C GLN A 43 24.53 -6.23 6.31
N ILE A 44 25.40 -5.89 5.34
CA ILE A 44 25.19 -4.76 4.42
C ILE A 44 23.89 -4.94 3.63
N GLY A 45 23.67 -6.14 3.07
CA GLY A 45 22.44 -6.45 2.35
C GLY A 45 21.20 -6.25 3.21
N THR A 46 21.17 -6.81 4.41
CA THR A 46 20.04 -6.69 5.35
C THR A 46 19.78 -5.23 5.74
N THR A 47 20.82 -4.43 5.98
CA THR A 47 20.66 -3.00 6.28
C THR A 47 20.09 -2.22 5.10
N VAL A 48 20.58 -2.45 3.88
CA VAL A 48 20.09 -1.77 2.67
C VAL A 48 18.63 -2.16 2.38
N PHE A 49 18.32 -3.46 2.39
CA PHE A 49 16.96 -3.94 2.18
C PHE A 49 15.99 -3.44 3.26
N GLY A 50 16.43 -3.42 4.52
CA GLY A 50 15.65 -2.84 5.62
C GLY A 50 15.35 -1.35 5.43
N GLY A 51 16.33 -0.57 4.97
CA GLY A 51 16.14 0.84 4.66
C GLY A 51 15.15 1.08 3.52
N LEU A 52 15.29 0.35 2.41
CA LEU A 52 14.35 0.41 1.27
C LEU A 52 12.94 0.01 1.68
N TYR A 53 12.82 -1.00 2.54
CA TYR A 53 11.55 -1.44 3.08
C TYR A 53 10.84 -0.34 3.89
N ILE A 54 11.56 0.38 4.75
CA ILE A 54 11.00 1.52 5.50
C ILE A 54 10.48 2.60 4.55
N ILE A 55 11.25 2.93 3.50
CA ILE A 55 10.83 3.89 2.47
C ILE A 55 9.54 3.43 1.80
N GLN A 56 9.46 2.16 1.42
CA GLN A 56 8.26 1.56 0.84
C GLN A 56 7.05 1.69 1.79
N GLN A 57 7.24 1.46 3.09
CA GLN A 57 6.16 1.56 4.08
C GLN A 57 5.61 2.99 4.19
N ILE A 58 6.49 3.99 4.17
CA ILE A 58 6.10 5.40 4.17
C ILE A 58 5.28 5.72 2.92
N ILE A 59 5.76 5.33 1.73
CA ILE A 59 5.04 5.54 0.46
C ILE A 59 3.66 4.89 0.51
N MET A 60 3.55 3.68 1.05
CA MET A 60 2.26 3.00 1.15
C MET A 60 1.27 3.68 2.10
N ILE A 61 1.73 4.25 3.22
CA ILE A 61 0.86 5.05 4.10
C ILE A 61 0.23 6.21 3.31
N PHE A 62 1.02 6.91 2.49
CA PHE A 62 0.50 7.99 1.67
C PHE A 62 -0.47 7.49 0.60
N CYS A 63 -0.14 6.39 -0.08
CA CYS A 63 -1.01 5.79 -1.09
C CYS A 63 -2.37 5.39 -0.52
N LEU A 64 -2.41 4.75 0.66
CA LEU A 64 -3.66 4.36 1.30
C LEU A 64 -4.48 5.57 1.80
N LYS A 65 -3.82 6.59 2.34
CA LYS A 65 -4.49 7.83 2.74
C LYS A 65 -5.09 8.58 1.55
N LEU A 66 -4.44 8.51 0.38
CA LEU A 66 -4.79 9.28 -0.81
C LEU A 66 -5.54 8.46 -1.88
N LEU A 67 -5.78 7.17 -1.63
CA LEU A 67 -6.34 6.19 -2.57
C LEU A 67 -7.62 6.64 -3.29
N HIS A 68 -8.48 7.40 -2.59
CA HIS A 68 -9.71 7.96 -3.16
C HIS A 68 -9.75 9.50 -3.12
N LYS A 69 -8.62 10.16 -2.84
CA LYS A 69 -8.59 11.62 -2.85
C LYS A 69 -8.67 12.10 -4.29
N ASN A 70 -9.73 12.85 -4.60
CA ASN A 70 -9.91 13.60 -5.84
C ASN A 70 -10.23 12.76 -7.11
N ASN A 71 -10.85 11.58 -6.97
CA ASN A 71 -11.26 10.72 -8.10
C ASN A 71 -10.12 10.41 -9.10
N ASN A 72 -8.88 10.43 -8.62
CA ASN A 72 -7.68 10.39 -9.45
C ASN A 72 -7.07 8.98 -9.46
N TYR A 73 -6.80 8.42 -10.63
CA TYR A 73 -6.25 7.07 -10.80
C TYR A 73 -4.79 6.93 -10.39
N VAL A 74 -4.09 8.05 -10.15
CA VAL A 74 -2.67 8.07 -9.79
C VAL A 74 -2.38 7.21 -8.57
N TRP A 75 -3.14 7.34 -7.48
CA TRP A 75 -2.86 6.62 -6.23
C TRP A 75 -3.10 5.09 -6.32
N PRO A 76 -4.21 4.62 -6.92
CA PRO A 76 -4.37 3.20 -7.23
C PRO A 76 -3.25 2.63 -8.13
N VAL A 77 -2.82 3.37 -9.16
CA VAL A 77 -1.72 2.94 -10.06
C VAL A 77 -0.40 2.85 -9.31
N VAL A 78 -0.05 3.86 -8.49
CA VAL A 78 1.17 3.82 -7.66
C VAL A 78 1.11 2.65 -6.68
N THR A 79 -0.04 2.37 -6.08
CA THR A 79 -0.23 1.20 -5.21
C THR A 79 0.03 -0.12 -5.95
N ILE A 80 -0.40 -0.23 -7.21
CA ILE A 80 -0.14 -1.40 -8.05
C ILE A 80 1.34 -1.53 -8.38
N VAL A 81 2.01 -0.44 -8.76
CA VAL A 81 3.45 -0.43 -9.06
C VAL A 81 4.25 -0.87 -7.84
N ILE A 82 3.92 -0.35 -6.65
CA ILE A 82 4.56 -0.79 -5.39
C ILE A 82 4.22 -2.25 -5.08
N GLY A 83 3.02 -2.72 -5.42
CA GLY A 83 2.66 -4.13 -5.28
C GLY A 83 3.48 -5.06 -6.15
N VAL A 84 3.79 -4.67 -7.39
CA VAL A 84 4.67 -5.45 -8.29
C VAL A 84 6.12 -5.42 -7.80
N LEU A 85 6.62 -4.26 -7.37
CA LEU A 85 8.03 -4.08 -6.99
C LEU A 85 8.37 -4.63 -5.59
N GLY A 86 7.42 -4.69 -4.68
CA GLY A 86 7.66 -5.03 -3.28
C GLY A 86 6.86 -6.23 -2.81
N SER A 87 5.53 -6.11 -2.74
CA SER A 87 4.69 -7.18 -2.22
C SER A 87 3.38 -7.29 -2.99
N ILE A 88 3.17 -8.44 -3.63
CA ILE A 88 2.04 -8.71 -4.51
C ILE A 88 0.69 -8.53 -3.80
N LEU A 89 0.66 -8.62 -2.47
CA LEU A 89 -0.53 -8.39 -1.66
C LEU A 89 -1.07 -6.96 -1.80
N TYR A 90 -0.22 -5.97 -2.08
CA TYR A 90 -0.67 -4.59 -2.32
C TYR A 90 -1.41 -4.41 -3.66
N LEU A 91 -1.39 -5.40 -4.55
CA LEU A 91 -2.23 -5.37 -5.76
C LEU A 91 -3.72 -5.36 -5.42
N ILE A 92 -4.13 -6.04 -4.34
CA ILE A 92 -5.54 -6.17 -3.94
C ILE A 92 -6.19 -4.79 -3.71
N PRO A 93 -5.67 -3.92 -2.81
CA PRO A 93 -6.26 -2.61 -2.60
C PRO A 93 -6.10 -1.68 -3.81
N GLY A 94 -5.03 -1.83 -4.60
CA GLY A 94 -4.79 -1.03 -5.81
C GLY A 94 -5.82 -1.31 -6.91
N ILE A 95 -6.04 -2.59 -7.26
CA ILE A 95 -7.01 -3.01 -8.28
C ILE A 95 -8.43 -2.68 -7.83
N TRP A 96 -8.77 -2.92 -6.55
CA TRP A 96 -10.09 -2.59 -6.02
C TRP A 96 -10.38 -1.07 -6.11
N ALA A 97 -9.43 -0.23 -5.72
CA ALA A 97 -9.58 1.22 -5.83
C ALA A 97 -9.71 1.70 -7.28
N LEU A 98 -9.01 1.07 -8.24
CA LEU A 98 -9.20 1.35 -9.68
C LEU A 98 -10.64 1.05 -10.13
N LEU A 99 -11.19 -0.10 -9.74
CA LEU A 99 -12.55 -0.50 -10.14
C LEU A 99 -13.60 0.50 -9.64
N ILE A 100 -13.47 0.95 -8.39
CA ILE A 100 -14.40 1.94 -7.81
C ILE A 100 -14.27 3.30 -8.49
N ASN A 101 -13.05 3.78 -8.72
CA ASN A 101 -12.83 5.06 -9.39
C ASN A 101 -13.31 5.02 -10.85
N ASN A 102 -13.16 3.88 -11.54
CA ASN A 102 -13.68 3.70 -12.90
C ASN A 102 -15.21 3.72 -12.94
N SER A 103 -15.85 2.99 -12.03
CA SER A 103 -17.32 2.95 -11.91
C SER A 103 -17.90 4.35 -11.57
N ALA A 104 -17.28 5.07 -10.63
CA ALA A 104 -17.70 6.43 -10.26
C ALA A 104 -17.58 7.42 -11.43
N ARG A 105 -16.48 7.36 -12.19
CA ARG A 105 -16.27 8.24 -13.36
C ARG A 105 -17.23 7.91 -14.51
N ASN A 106 -17.55 6.63 -14.71
CA ASN A 106 -18.47 6.21 -15.77
C ASN A 106 -19.91 6.69 -15.49
N ASN A 107 -20.35 6.62 -14.23
CA ASN A 107 -21.65 7.15 -13.80
C ASN A 107 -21.75 8.69 -13.89
N GLN A 108 -20.63 9.41 -13.77
CA GLN A 108 -20.59 10.86 -14.00
C GLN A 108 -20.62 11.23 -15.49
N ARG A 109 -20.09 10.36 -16.37
CA ARG A 109 -20.09 10.57 -17.83
C ARG A 109 -21.42 10.21 -18.49
N ASN A 110 -22.11 9.20 -17.97
CA ASN A 110 -23.44 8.80 -18.40
C ASN A 110 -24.41 8.92 -17.21
N PRO A 111 -24.84 10.14 -16.83
CA PRO A 111 -25.97 10.27 -15.93
C PRO A 111 -27.15 9.63 -16.65
N ILE A 112 -27.64 8.51 -16.13
CA ILE A 112 -28.81 7.86 -16.69
C ILE A 112 -29.92 8.91 -16.66
N THR A 113 -30.35 9.35 -17.85
CA THR A 113 -31.59 10.10 -18.05
C THR A 113 -32.72 9.22 -17.51
N HIS A 114 -33.15 9.52 -16.29
CA HIS A 114 -34.42 9.09 -15.72
C HIS A 114 -35.24 10.33 -15.44
#